data_AF-A0A0R1PIX8-F1
#
_entry.id   AF-A0A0R1PIX8-F1
#
_cell.length_a   1.000
_cell.length_b   1.000
_cell.length_c   1.000
_cell.angle_alpha   90.00
_cell.angle_beta   90.00
_cell.angle_gamma   90.00
#
_symmetry.space_group_name_H-M   'P 1'
#
loop_
_entity.id
_entity.type
_entity.pdbx_description
1 polymer ?
#
loop_
_entity_poly.entity_id
_entity_poly.type
_entity_poly.pdbx_seq_one_letter_code
_entity_poly.pdbx_strand_id
1 'polypeptide(L)'
;MTNTRKYFFKRAILVTLLAAFFLLWLLSRVTLNQDLSPVFFVLITVFFIYQQKRLDKGGSTNIFKIARDGFPQGLKHDDEREAKNALTASFFSQRFTAGFIILVIGISLILASYKVIDENIFNINAFGILGTTILIVQEWSFYYEYSRLDK
;
A
#
# COMPACT_ATOMS: atom_id res chain seq x y z
N MET A 1 -9.81 16.44 -17.59
CA MET A 1 -8.65 16.11 -16.74
C MET A 1 -9.09 15.11 -15.70
N THR A 2 -8.51 13.90 -15.71
CA THR A 2 -8.64 12.95 -14.60
C THR A 2 -8.05 13.64 -13.38
N ASN A 3 -8.83 13.83 -12.33
CA ASN A 3 -8.32 14.44 -11.11
C ASN A 3 -7.33 13.47 -10.46
N THR A 4 -6.04 13.66 -10.73
CA THR A 4 -4.92 12.77 -10.36
C THR A 4 -4.87 12.56 -8.84
N ARG A 5 -5.22 13.60 -8.07
CA ARG A 5 -5.41 13.49 -6.61
C ARG A 5 -6.52 12.50 -6.23
N LYS A 6 -7.69 12.54 -6.88
CA LYS A 6 -8.77 11.54 -6.65
C LYS A 6 -8.32 10.13 -7.03
N TYR A 7 -7.47 9.99 -8.05
CA TYR A 7 -6.90 8.71 -8.44
C TYR A 7 -5.99 8.14 -7.34
N PHE A 8 -5.04 8.94 -6.84
CA PHE A 8 -4.14 8.50 -5.76
C PHE A 8 -4.88 8.22 -4.45
N PHE A 9 -5.91 9.00 -4.13
CA PHE A 9 -6.79 8.71 -2.99
C PHE A 9 -7.48 7.35 -3.11
N LYS A 10 -8.08 7.05 -4.28
CA LYS A 10 -8.72 5.77 -4.54
C LYS A 10 -7.73 4.60 -4.46
N ARG A 11 -6.50 4.80 -4.95
CA ARG A 11 -5.43 3.81 -4.84
C ARG A 11 -5.04 3.55 -3.38
N ALA A 12 -4.86 4.59 -2.57
CA ALA A 12 -4.53 4.43 -1.15
C ALA A 12 -5.63 3.67 -0.38
N ILE A 13 -6.91 3.97 -0.64
CA ILE A 13 -8.05 3.23 -0.06
C ILE A 13 -8.02 1.76 -0.49
N LEU A 14 -7.77 1.51 -1.78
CA LEU A 14 -7.73 0.14 -2.32
C LEU A 14 -6.62 -0.69 -1.69
N VAL A 15 -5.42 -0.13 -1.57
CA VAL A 15 -4.30 -0.81 -0.90
C VAL A 15 -4.61 -1.03 0.57
N THR A 16 -5.25 -0.07 1.25
CA THR A 16 -5.68 -0.23 2.66
C THR A 16 -6.71 -1.36 2.81
N LEU A 17 -7.65 -1.49 1.88
CA LEU A 17 -8.62 -2.59 1.89
C LEU A 17 -7.95 -3.95 1.68
N LEU A 18 -7.04 -4.06 0.69
CA LEU A 18 -6.27 -5.29 0.47
C LEU A 18 -5.40 -5.65 1.68
N ALA A 19 -4.77 -4.65 2.29
CA ALA A 19 -3.99 -4.79 3.51
C ALA A 19 -4.86 -5.28 4.68
N ALA A 20 -6.06 -4.72 4.86
CA ALA A 20 -7.00 -5.16 5.89
C ALA A 20 -7.44 -6.62 5.67
N PHE A 21 -7.72 -7.03 4.43
CA PHE A 21 -8.02 -8.41 4.10
C PHE A 21 -6.85 -9.34 4.44
N PHE A 22 -5.63 -8.98 4.07
CA PHE A 22 -4.44 -9.77 4.39
C PHE A 22 -4.20 -9.87 5.91
N LEU A 23 -4.45 -8.80 6.68
CA LEU A 23 -4.38 -8.84 8.15
C LEU A 23 -5.45 -9.76 8.74
N LEU A 24 -6.68 -9.73 8.23
CA LEU A 24 -7.75 -10.65 8.65
C LEU A 24 -7.37 -12.11 8.38
N TRP A 25 -6.72 -12.38 7.25
CA TRP A 25 -6.19 -13.71 6.94
C TRP A 25 -5.08 -14.15 7.91
N LEU A 26 -4.12 -13.27 8.20
CA LEU A 26 -3.07 -13.57 9.17
C LEU A 26 -3.66 -13.84 10.55
N LEU A 27 -4.61 -13.02 10.99
CA LEU A 27 -5.29 -13.20 12.27
C LEU A 27 -6.07 -14.52 12.31
N SER A 28 -6.84 -14.86 11.27
CA SER A 28 -7.60 -16.13 11.24
C SER A 28 -6.68 -17.34 11.32
N ARG A 29 -5.50 -17.27 10.69
CA ARG A 29 -4.51 -18.35 10.76
C ARG A 29 -3.92 -18.50 12.15
N VAL A 30 -3.65 -17.38 12.84
CA VAL A 30 -3.01 -17.38 14.17
C VAL A 30 -4.00 -17.69 15.29
N THR A 31 -5.22 -17.16 15.26
CA THR A 31 -6.18 -17.27 16.38
C THR A 31 -7.17 -18.42 16.20
N LEU A 32 -7.62 -18.67 14.96
CA LEU A 32 -8.68 -19.65 14.68
C LEU A 32 -8.12 -20.97 14.13
N ASN A 33 -6.82 -21.06 13.81
CA ASN A 33 -6.20 -22.20 13.11
C ASN A 33 -6.95 -22.60 11.82
N GLN A 34 -7.68 -21.66 11.21
CA GLN A 34 -8.42 -21.88 9.98
C GLN A 34 -7.65 -21.29 8.80
N ASP A 35 -7.49 -22.08 7.74
CA ASP A 35 -6.91 -21.60 6.51
C ASP A 35 -7.96 -20.94 5.61
N LEU A 36 -8.09 -19.61 5.73
CA LEU A 36 -8.97 -18.81 4.89
C LEU A 36 -8.33 -18.42 3.55
N SER A 37 -7.13 -18.91 3.21
CA SER A 37 -6.44 -18.58 1.95
C SER A 37 -7.34 -18.71 0.70
N PRO A 38 -8.19 -19.74 0.56
CA PRO A 38 -9.08 -19.87 -0.60
C PRO A 38 -10.09 -18.72 -0.70
N VAL A 39 -10.61 -18.25 0.44
CA VAL A 39 -11.59 -17.15 0.50
C VAL A 39 -10.94 -15.83 0.05
N PHE A 40 -9.73 -15.56 0.53
CA PHE A 40 -8.98 -14.37 0.13
C PHE A 40 -8.55 -14.42 -1.33
N PHE A 41 -8.16 -15.59 -1.85
CA PHE A 41 -7.82 -15.76 -3.26
C PHE A 41 -9.02 -15.46 -4.16
N VAL A 42 -10.21 -15.95 -3.80
CA VAL A 42 -11.46 -15.65 -4.53
C VAL A 42 -11.80 -14.16 -4.44
N LEU A 43 -11.70 -13.54 -3.26
CA LEU A 43 -11.98 -12.11 -3.09
C LEU A 43 -11.02 -11.23 -3.91
N ILE A 44 -9.72 -11.52 -3.89
CA ILE A 44 -8.71 -10.80 -4.69
C ILE A 44 -9.00 -10.98 -6.17
N THR A 45 -9.32 -12.20 -6.61
CA THR A 45 -9.60 -12.50 -8.03
C THR A 45 -10.87 -11.78 -8.50
N VAL A 46 -11.95 -11.83 -7.73
CA VAL A 46 -13.21 -11.12 -8.04
C VAL A 46 -12.98 -9.61 -8.05
N PHE A 47 -12.20 -9.10 -7.11
CA PHE A 47 -11.85 -7.67 -7.05
C PHE A 47 -11.04 -7.24 -8.28
N PHE A 48 -10.07 -8.05 -8.70
CA PHE A 48 -9.27 -7.80 -9.89
C PHE A 48 -10.12 -7.79 -11.16
N ILE A 49 -11.00 -8.80 -11.32
CA ILE A 49 -11.95 -8.88 -12.44
C ILE A 49 -12.92 -7.69 -12.45
N TYR A 50 -13.44 -7.29 -11.29
CA TYR A 50 -14.34 -6.15 -11.16
C TYR A 50 -13.67 -4.85 -11.57
N GLN A 51 -12.42 -4.63 -11.14
CA GLN A 51 -11.64 -3.46 -11.54
C GLN A 51 -11.33 -3.49 -13.04
N GLN A 52 -10.94 -4.65 -13.59
CA GLN A 52 -10.67 -4.82 -15.01
C GLN A 52 -11.91 -4.51 -15.87
N LYS A 53 -13.09 -5.00 -15.49
CA LYS A 53 -14.36 -4.66 -16.18
C LYS A 53 -14.72 -3.17 -16.11
N ARG A 54 -14.34 -2.48 -15.04
CA ARG A 54 -14.53 -1.02 -14.91
C ARG A 54 -13.58 -0.23 -15.81
N LEU A 55 -12.39 -0.77 -16.07
CA LEU A 55 -11.39 -0.21 -16.98
C LEU A 55 -11.79 -0.36 -18.46
N ASP A 56 -12.47 -1.46 -18.81
CA ASP A 56 -12.92 -1.69 -20.20
C ASP A 56 -14.14 -0.83 -20.59
N LYS A 57 -14.91 -0.33 -19.62
CA LYS A 57 -16.17 0.42 -19.87
C LYS A 57 -16.05 1.94 -19.81
N GLY A 58 -14.91 2.48 -19.40
CA GLY A 58 -14.65 3.92 -19.45
C GLY A 58 -13.17 4.11 -19.60
N GLY A 59 -12.74 4.99 -20.52
CA GLY A 59 -11.34 5.37 -20.79
C GLY A 59 -10.64 6.03 -19.59
N SER A 60 -10.69 5.33 -18.46
CA SER A 60 -10.23 5.65 -17.13
C SER A 60 -8.89 4.96 -16.97
N THR A 61 -7.92 5.78 -16.60
CA THR A 61 -6.53 5.44 -16.35
C THR A 61 -6.39 4.16 -15.53
N ASN A 62 -5.58 3.24 -16.03
CA ASN A 62 -5.48 1.89 -15.49
C ASN A 62 -4.64 1.93 -14.21
N ILE A 63 -5.30 1.75 -13.06
CA ILE A 63 -4.69 1.84 -11.72
C ILE A 63 -3.50 0.91 -11.50
N PHE A 64 -3.40 -0.16 -12.30
CA PHE A 64 -2.39 -1.21 -12.16
C PHE A 64 -1.35 -1.23 -13.29
N LYS A 65 -1.56 -0.50 -14.40
CA LYS A 65 -0.53 -0.41 -15.44
C LYS A 65 0.43 0.70 -15.07
N ILE A 66 1.62 0.32 -14.65
CA ILE A 66 2.76 1.21 -14.50
C ILE A 66 3.43 1.29 -15.88
N ALA A 67 3.56 2.49 -16.43
CA ALA A 67 4.28 2.78 -17.65
C ALA A 67 5.78 2.52 -17.45
N ARG A 68 6.55 2.40 -18.55
CA ARG A 68 8.00 2.03 -18.52
C ARG A 68 8.87 2.96 -17.65
N ASP A 69 8.36 4.15 -17.40
CA ASP A 69 8.87 5.29 -16.67
C ASP A 69 8.43 5.31 -15.19
N GLY A 70 7.70 4.29 -14.72
CA GLY A 70 7.29 4.17 -13.31
C GLY A 70 5.99 4.89 -12.94
N PHE A 71 5.34 5.54 -13.91
CA PHE A 71 4.08 6.29 -13.69
C PHE A 71 2.84 5.45 -14.01
N PRO A 72 1.70 5.63 -13.31
CA PRO A 72 0.46 4.98 -13.70
C PRO A 72 -0.05 5.45 -15.07
N GLN A 73 -0.37 4.50 -15.96
CA GLN A 73 -0.82 4.75 -17.33
C GLN A 73 -2.12 5.58 -17.33
N GLY A 74 -1.99 6.81 -17.82
CA GLY A 74 -3.11 7.71 -18.06
C GLY A 74 -3.05 9.05 -17.31
N LEU A 75 -1.99 9.29 -16.54
CA LEU A 75 -1.45 10.65 -16.45
C LEU A 75 -1.15 11.09 -17.89
N LYS A 76 -1.91 12.05 -18.43
CA LYS A 76 -1.55 12.67 -19.70
C LYS A 76 -0.16 13.26 -19.48
N HIS A 77 0.79 12.96 -20.36
CA HIS A 77 2.14 13.55 -20.38
C HIS A 77 2.13 15.10 -20.53
N ASP A 78 0.96 15.74 -20.54
CA ASP A 78 0.80 17.16 -20.82
C ASP A 78 1.05 18.07 -19.60
N ASP A 79 1.14 17.53 -18.37
CA ASP A 79 1.41 18.32 -17.16
C ASP A 79 2.70 17.84 -16.45
N GLU A 80 3.85 18.34 -16.90
CA GLU A 80 5.17 18.14 -16.26
C GLU A 80 5.15 18.46 -14.76
N ARG A 81 4.27 19.39 -14.35
CA ARG A 81 4.03 19.75 -12.95
C ARG A 81 3.46 18.58 -12.14
N GLU A 82 2.46 17.86 -12.67
CA GLU A 82 1.87 16.71 -11.97
C GLU A 82 2.88 15.56 -11.83
N ALA A 83 3.67 15.32 -12.88
CA ALA A 83 4.74 14.30 -12.86
C ALA A 83 5.82 14.65 -11.82
N LYS A 84 6.27 15.91 -11.77
CA LYS A 84 7.24 16.39 -10.78
C LYS A 84 6.71 16.28 -9.35
N ASN A 85 5.44 16.62 -9.14
CA ASN A 85 4.78 16.49 -7.84
C ASN A 85 4.69 15.02 -7.40
N ALA A 86 4.35 14.10 -8.32
CA ALA A 86 4.31 12.67 -8.04
C ALA A 86 5.70 12.10 -7.69
N LEU A 87 6.76 12.51 -8.40
CA LEU A 87 8.13 12.08 -8.08
C LEU A 87 8.58 12.56 -6.70
N THR A 88 8.28 13.81 -6.37
CA THR A 88 8.62 14.39 -5.07
C THR A 88 7.85 13.70 -3.94
N ALA A 89 6.56 13.44 -4.16
CA ALA A 89 5.73 12.66 -3.23
C ALA A 89 6.24 11.22 -3.05
N SER A 90 6.70 10.56 -4.13
CA SER A 90 7.31 9.24 -4.07
C SER A 90 8.59 9.23 -3.23
N PHE A 91 9.46 10.22 -3.44
CA PHE A 91 10.70 10.34 -2.68
C PHE A 91 10.46 10.55 -1.19
N PHE A 92 9.51 11.43 -0.84
CA PHE A 92 9.14 11.66 0.55
C PHE A 92 8.51 10.41 1.19
N SER A 93 7.59 9.76 0.46
CA SER A 93 6.95 8.50 0.88
C SER A 93 7.97 7.41 1.18
N GLN A 94 8.96 7.21 0.32
CA GLN A 94 10.03 6.23 0.54
C GLN A 94 10.86 6.55 1.79
N ARG A 95 11.23 7.82 1.99
CA ARG A 95 11.99 8.24 3.17
C ARG A 95 11.19 8.08 4.47
N PHE A 96 9.91 8.46 4.45
CA PHE A 96 9.01 8.31 5.58
C PHE A 96 8.83 6.83 5.94
N THR A 97 8.65 5.98 4.92
CA THR A 97 8.53 4.53 5.08
C THR A 97 9.82 3.91 5.62
N ALA A 98 10.99 4.30 5.11
CA ALA A 98 12.27 3.83 5.62
C ALA A 98 12.48 4.24 7.09
N GLY A 99 12.17 5.49 7.43
CA GLY A 99 12.21 5.97 8.82
C GLY A 99 11.26 5.19 9.74
N PHE A 100 10.05 4.90 9.27
CA PHE A 100 9.08 4.07 9.98
C PHE A 100 9.63 2.65 10.25
N ILE A 101 10.21 2.00 9.24
CA ILE A 101 10.80 0.65 9.38
C ILE A 101 11.92 0.66 10.43
N ILE A 102 12.84 1.63 10.34
CA ILE A 102 13.95 1.77 11.30
C ILE A 102 13.41 1.97 12.72
N LEU A 103 12.38 2.80 12.89
CA LEU A 103 11.76 3.05 14.18
C LEU A 103 11.11 1.78 14.75
N VAL A 104 10.34 1.04 13.95
CA VAL A 104 9.68 -0.19 14.41
C VAL A 104 10.70 -1.26 14.79
N ILE A 105 11.73 -1.48 13.96
CA ILE A 105 12.80 -2.44 14.26
C ILE A 105 13.57 -1.99 15.51
N GLY A 106 13.92 -0.71 15.59
CA GLY A 106 14.66 -0.15 16.73
C GLY A 106 13.90 -0.30 18.05
N ILE A 107 12.61 0.05 18.08
CA ILE A 107 11.77 -0.15 19.27
C ILE A 107 11.66 -1.63 19.62
N SER A 108 11.47 -2.50 18.62
CA SER A 108 11.35 -3.95 18.85
C SER A 108 12.63 -4.53 19.47
N LEU A 109 13.81 -4.11 18.99
CA LEU A 109 15.10 -4.52 19.56
C LEU A 109 15.29 -4.02 20.98
N ILE A 110 14.92 -2.77 21.28
CA ILE A 110 14.98 -2.21 22.63
C ILE A 110 14.08 -3.03 23.55
N LEU A 111 12.81 -3.27 23.20
CA LEU A 111 11.87 -4.02 24.03
C LEU A 111 12.32 -5.48 24.24
N ALA A 112 12.92 -6.11 23.22
CA ALA A 112 13.52 -7.44 23.33
C ALA A 112 14.68 -7.45 24.33
N SER A 113 15.56 -6.45 24.29
CA SER A 113 16.72 -6.36 25.19
C SER A 113 16.34 -6.24 26.66
N TYR A 114 15.20 -5.60 26.94
CA TYR A 114 14.62 -5.50 28.28
C TYR A 114 13.73 -6.70 28.67
N LYS A 115 13.66 -7.74 27.83
CA LYS A 115 12.79 -8.92 28.02
C LYS A 115 11.31 -8.56 28.24
N VAL A 116 10.88 -7.42 27.69
CA VAL A 116 9.47 -6.97 27.76
C VAL A 116 8.61 -7.75 26.76
N ILE A 117 9.24 -8.22 25.68
CA ILE A 117 8.62 -9.04 24.63
C ILE A 117 9.50 -10.26 24.33
N ASP A 118 8.87 -11.38 23.99
CA ASP A 118 9.55 -12.62 23.62
C ASP A 118 10.35 -12.48 22.32
N GLU A 119 11.50 -13.16 22.20
CA GLU A 119 12.38 -13.13 21.02
C GLU A 119 11.73 -13.64 19.72
N ASN A 120 10.55 -14.26 19.82
CA ASN A 120 9.73 -14.71 18.68
C ASN A 120 9.13 -13.58 17.82
N ILE A 121 9.51 -12.32 18.06
CA ILE A 121 9.10 -11.14 17.29
C ILE A 121 9.49 -11.23 15.81
N PHE A 122 10.51 -12.02 15.45
CA PHE A 122 10.93 -12.26 14.06
C PHE A 122 10.23 -13.47 13.41
N ASN A 123 8.99 -13.77 13.81
CA ASN A 123 8.16 -14.78 13.17
C ASN A 123 7.61 -14.25 11.82
N ILE A 124 7.39 -15.15 10.85
CA ILE A 124 6.78 -14.85 9.55
C ILE A 124 5.45 -14.07 9.65
N ASN A 125 4.67 -14.30 10.72
CA ASN A 125 3.43 -13.55 10.95
C ASN A 125 3.70 -12.08 11.30
N ALA A 126 4.73 -11.81 12.13
CA ALA A 126 5.13 -10.46 12.47
C ALA A 126 5.69 -9.71 11.25
N PHE A 127 6.48 -10.39 10.41
CA PHE A 127 6.91 -9.85 9.11
C PHE A 127 5.73 -9.59 8.18
N GLY A 128 4.70 -10.45 8.18
CA GLY A 128 3.48 -10.23 7.42
C GLY A 128 2.71 -8.98 7.86
N ILE A 129 2.57 -8.78 9.18
CA ILE A 129 1.93 -7.57 9.75
C ILE A 129 2.77 -6.32 9.42
N LEU A 130 4.09 -6.40 9.58
CA LEU A 130 5.00 -5.29 9.27
C LEU A 130 4.95 -4.92 7.79
N GLY A 131 5.04 -5.89 6.88
CA GLY A 131 4.95 -5.68 5.43
C GLY A 131 3.64 -5.04 5.01
N THR A 132 2.54 -5.44 5.64
CA THR A 132 1.23 -4.85 5.39
C THR A 132 1.15 -3.40 5.86
N THR A 133 1.68 -3.13 7.04
CA THR A 133 1.73 -1.78 7.61
C THR A 133 2.61 -0.85 6.78
N ILE A 134 3.74 -1.35 6.27
CA ILE A 134 4.64 -0.63 5.35
C ILE A 134 3.88 -0.18 4.10
N LEU A 135 3.10 -1.06 3.47
CA LEU A 135 2.32 -0.72 2.27
C LEU A 135 1.29 0.37 2.53
N ILE A 136 0.59 0.32 3.68
CA ILE A 136 -0.36 1.36 4.09
C ILE A 136 0.38 2.69 4.30
N VAL A 137 1.46 2.69 5.07
CA VAL A 137 2.25 3.89 5.37
C VAL A 137 2.79 4.52 4.09
N GLN A 138 3.30 3.72 3.17
CA GLN A 138 3.85 4.17 1.90
C GLN A 138 2.78 4.86 1.04
N GLU A 139 1.61 4.25 0.83
CA GLU A 139 0.55 4.82 -0.02
C GLU A 139 -0.08 6.07 0.58
N TRP A 140 -0.29 6.09 1.90
CA TRP A 140 -0.86 7.27 2.57
C TRP A 140 0.13 8.43 2.62
N SER A 141 1.40 8.17 2.95
CA SER A 141 2.44 9.22 2.92
C SER A 141 2.60 9.80 1.52
N PHE A 142 2.52 8.96 0.48
CA PHE A 142 2.51 9.41 -0.91
C PHE A 142 1.31 10.32 -1.19
N TYR A 143 0.09 9.88 -0.86
CA TYR A 143 -1.13 10.64 -1.12
C TYR A 143 -1.15 12.00 -0.39
N TYR A 144 -0.73 12.02 0.89
CA TYR A 144 -0.67 13.24 1.68
C TYR A 144 0.33 14.24 1.10
N GLU A 145 1.53 13.77 0.75
CA GLU A 145 2.55 14.64 0.18
C GLU A 145 2.15 15.15 -1.21
N TYR A 146 1.60 14.28 -2.06
CA TYR A 146 1.07 14.71 -3.36
C TYR A 146 -0.04 15.76 -3.19
N SER A 147 -0.99 15.53 -2.28
CA SER A 147 -2.07 16.49 -1.98
C SER A 147 -1.57 17.81 -1.40
N ARG A 148 -0.37 17.83 -0.81
CA ARG A 148 0.29 19.05 -0.33
C ARG A 148 0.91 19.84 -1.48
N LEU A 149 1.54 19.16 -2.44
CA LEU A 149 2.22 19.75 -3.61
C LEU A 149 1.26 20.18 -4.73
N ASP A 150 0.06 19.58 -4.76
CA ASP A 150 -1.02 19.89 -5.69
C ASP A 150 -1.88 21.09 -5.25
N LYS A 151 -1.64 21.67 -4.05
CA LYS A 151 -2.23 22.95 -3.63
C LYS A 151 -1.56 24.12 -4.34
#